data_AF-A0A9N8HBF3-F1
#
_entry.id   AF-A0A9N8HBF3-F1
#
_cell.length_a   1.000
_cell.length_b   1.000
_cell.length_c   1.000
_cell.angle_alpha   90.00
_cell.angle_beta   90.00
_cell.angle_gamma   90.00
#
_symmetry.space_group_name_H-M   'P 1'
#
loop_
_entity.id
_entity.type
_entity.pdbx_description
1 polymer ?
#
loop_
_entity_poly.entity_id
_entity_poly.type
_entity_poly.pdbx_seq_one_letter_code
_entity_poly.pdbx_strand_id
1 'polypeptide(L)'
;MNAPKAAYSVGASWLHWATAIPLIGCVGTVLKAQDAPKSEKGTWMHRHKSLGLLTGMIVLPRVAYRLGNMAAYKVKGIPGVSDVEHKAASLTHYALYGFMTVMPATGIAMGYFGGKGLPFFGTTFGGIVSTDDTKARNGSIAKNSFKIHKQLGTYGKFVVPLHVAGAFQHFFRGHTIFARVNPFRGPPKH
;
A
#
# COMPACT_ATOMS: atom_id res chain seq x y z
N MET A 1 25.81 6.04 19.54
CA MET A 1 24.41 5.65 19.28
C MET A 1 23.67 6.85 18.70
N ASN A 2 23.13 6.76 17.47
CA ASN A 2 22.45 7.89 16.85
C ASN A 2 21.09 8.13 17.54
N ALA A 3 20.85 9.36 18.01
CA ALA A 3 19.59 9.74 18.63
C ALA A 3 18.39 9.50 17.69
N PRO A 4 17.21 9.11 18.21
CA PRO A 4 16.02 8.92 17.39
C PRO A 4 15.62 10.24 16.71
N LYS A 5 15.40 10.19 15.39
CA LYS A 5 15.10 11.39 14.58
C LYS A 5 13.66 11.85 14.79
N ALA A 6 13.38 13.14 14.59
CA ALA A 6 12.02 13.68 14.70
C ALA A 6 11.14 13.38 13.47
N ALA A 7 11.72 12.99 12.33
CA ALA A 7 11.02 12.76 11.06
C ALA A 7 11.71 11.66 10.21
N TYR A 8 11.04 11.27 9.13
CA TYR A 8 11.63 10.45 8.07
C TYR A 8 12.72 11.19 7.30
N SER A 9 13.63 10.41 6.69
CA SER A 9 14.52 10.94 5.66
C SER A 9 13.71 11.39 4.44
N VAL A 10 14.25 12.31 3.64
CA VAL A 10 13.63 12.76 2.38
C VAL A 10 13.29 11.56 1.48
N GLY A 11 14.20 10.59 1.35
CA GLY A 11 13.95 9.38 0.57
C GLY A 11 12.80 8.52 1.12
N ALA A 12 12.72 8.35 2.44
CA ALA A 12 11.60 7.66 3.08
C ALA A 12 10.26 8.39 2.88
N SER A 13 10.26 9.73 2.93
CA SER A 13 9.09 10.55 2.63
C SER A 13 8.65 10.44 1.17
N TRP A 14 9.58 10.43 0.22
CA TRP A 14 9.25 10.20 -1.20
C TRP A 14 8.65 8.82 -1.41
N LEU A 15 9.27 7.77 -0.88
CA LEU A 15 8.71 6.41 -0.91
C LEU A 15 7.36 6.34 -0.19
N HIS A 16 7.16 7.16 0.85
CA HIS A 16 5.87 7.28 1.53
C HIS A 16 4.75 7.64 0.55
N TRP A 17 4.91 8.80 -0.09
CA TRP A 17 3.91 9.37 -0.98
C TRP A 17 3.81 8.64 -2.33
N ALA A 18 4.94 8.17 -2.88
CA ALA A 18 4.98 7.39 -4.09
C ALA A 18 4.18 6.08 -3.96
N THR A 19 4.09 5.48 -2.76
CA THR A 19 3.18 4.36 -2.52
C THR A 19 1.74 4.82 -2.25
N ALA A 20 1.58 5.86 -1.41
CA ALA A 20 0.27 6.26 -0.89
C ALA A 20 -0.66 6.75 -2.01
N ILE A 21 -0.16 7.56 -2.94
CA ILE A 21 -0.95 8.14 -4.04
C ILE A 21 -1.56 7.05 -4.94
N PRO A 22 -0.79 6.13 -5.55
CA PRO A 22 -1.37 5.08 -6.39
C PRO A 22 -2.22 4.10 -5.58
N LEU A 23 -1.89 3.84 -4.30
CA LEU A 23 -2.70 2.99 -3.44
C LEU A 23 -4.10 3.59 -3.21
N ILE A 24 -4.19 4.89 -2.90
CA ILE A 24 -5.46 5.60 -2.74
C ILE A 24 -6.24 5.60 -4.05
N GLY A 25 -5.58 5.87 -5.19
CA GLY A 25 -6.22 5.79 -6.51
C GLY A 25 -6.74 4.38 -6.82
N CYS A 26 -5.99 3.33 -6.44
CA CYS A 26 -6.37 1.94 -6.60
C CYS A 26 -7.66 1.62 -5.80
N VAL A 27 -7.77 2.10 -4.57
CA VAL A 27 -8.99 1.97 -3.75
C VAL A 27 -10.15 2.75 -4.36
N GLY A 28 -9.94 4.01 -4.75
CA GLY A 28 -10.98 4.84 -5.35
C GLY A 28 -11.54 4.24 -6.65
N THR A 29 -10.66 3.70 -7.50
CA THR A 29 -11.08 3.09 -8.79
C THR A 29 -11.85 1.79 -8.61
N VAL A 30 -11.54 0.94 -7.62
CA VAL A 30 -12.35 -0.27 -7.36
C VAL A 30 -13.69 0.06 -6.71
N LEU A 31 -13.75 1.06 -5.83
CA LEU A 31 -15.02 1.54 -5.28
C LEU A 31 -15.90 2.08 -6.42
N LYS A 32 -15.34 2.92 -7.30
CA LYS A 32 -16.05 3.39 -8.48
C LYS A 32 -16.50 2.24 -9.39
N ALA A 33 -15.67 1.22 -9.59
CA ALA A 33 -16.04 0.04 -10.38
C ALA A 33 -17.17 -0.81 -9.77
N GLN A 34 -17.37 -0.74 -8.45
CA GLN A 34 -18.46 -1.46 -7.76
C GLN A 34 -19.81 -0.83 -8.06
N ASP A 35 -19.87 0.50 -8.16
CA ASP A 35 -21.10 1.26 -8.37
C ASP A 35 -21.31 1.67 -9.84
N ALA A 36 -20.32 1.50 -10.71
CA ALA A 36 -20.40 1.88 -12.11
C ALA A 36 -21.32 0.96 -12.94
N PRO A 37 -21.96 1.51 -14.01
CA PRO A 37 -22.65 0.70 -15.01
C PRO A 37 -21.74 -0.36 -15.64
N LYS A 38 -22.34 -1.45 -16.15
CA LYS A 38 -21.61 -2.59 -16.73
C LYS A 38 -20.65 -2.16 -17.86
N SER A 39 -21.01 -1.16 -18.65
CA SER A 39 -20.19 -0.60 -19.75
C SER A 39 -18.89 0.05 -19.26
N GLU A 40 -18.89 0.69 -18.09
CA GLU A 40 -17.72 1.40 -17.56
C GLU A 40 -16.87 0.54 -16.61
N LYS A 41 -17.44 -0.53 -16.06
CA LYS A 41 -16.78 -1.37 -15.06
C LYS A 41 -15.42 -1.91 -15.51
N GLY A 42 -15.28 -2.26 -16.79
CA GLY A 42 -14.02 -2.71 -17.37
C GLY A 42 -12.92 -1.64 -17.30
N THR A 43 -13.25 -0.40 -17.64
CA THR A 43 -12.34 0.75 -17.60
C THR A 43 -11.84 1.03 -16.19
N TRP A 44 -12.76 1.06 -15.21
CA TRP A 44 -12.39 1.28 -13.81
C TRP A 44 -11.56 0.13 -13.25
N MET A 45 -11.87 -1.12 -13.62
CA MET A 45 -11.05 -2.27 -13.23
C MET A 45 -9.66 -2.29 -13.90
N HIS A 46 -9.52 -1.79 -15.13
CA HIS A 46 -8.22 -1.63 -15.77
C HIS A 46 -7.35 -0.62 -15.01
N ARG A 47 -7.93 0.53 -14.64
CA ARG A 47 -7.26 1.55 -13.81
C ARG A 47 -6.85 0.99 -12.45
N HIS A 48 -7.75 0.28 -11.78
CA HIS A 48 -7.47 -0.39 -10.50
C HIS A 48 -6.28 -1.35 -10.60
N LYS A 49 -6.27 -2.23 -11.60
CA LYS A 49 -5.16 -3.19 -11.81
C LYS A 49 -3.85 -2.48 -12.12
N SER A 50 -3.88 -1.43 -12.94
CA SER A 50 -2.68 -0.66 -13.30
C SER A 50 -2.08 0.05 -12.09
N LEU A 51 -2.91 0.72 -11.29
CA LEU A 51 -2.50 1.38 -10.05
C LEU A 51 -2.03 0.37 -9.01
N GLY A 52 -2.71 -0.77 -8.88
CA GLY A 52 -2.30 -1.86 -7.99
C GLY A 52 -0.93 -2.45 -8.36
N LEU A 53 -0.67 -2.65 -9.66
CA LEU A 53 0.64 -3.10 -10.14
C LEU A 53 1.73 -2.04 -9.89
N LEU A 54 1.44 -0.76 -10.16
CA LEU A 54 2.34 0.35 -9.85
C LEU A 54 2.68 0.40 -8.36
N THR A 55 1.67 0.31 -7.49
CA THR A 55 1.88 0.21 -6.05
C THR A 55 2.76 -0.98 -5.70
N GLY A 56 2.52 -2.17 -6.28
CA GLY A 56 3.35 -3.35 -6.07
C GLY A 56 4.83 -3.13 -6.40
N MET A 57 5.11 -2.49 -7.54
CA MET A 57 6.48 -2.15 -7.97
C MET A 57 7.17 -1.18 -7.00
N ILE A 58 6.43 -0.23 -6.41
CA ILE A 58 6.97 0.78 -5.48
C ILE A 58 7.08 0.23 -4.04
N VAL A 59 6.23 -0.71 -3.65
CA VAL A 59 6.26 -1.32 -2.31
C VAL A 59 7.56 -2.07 -2.07
N LEU A 60 8.10 -2.78 -3.07
CA LEU A 60 9.37 -3.50 -2.96
C LEU A 60 10.54 -2.58 -2.50
N PRO A 61 10.89 -1.50 -3.22
CA PRO A 61 11.94 -0.59 -2.76
C PRO A 61 11.60 0.09 -1.45
N ARG A 62 10.31 0.34 -1.15
CA ARG A 62 9.91 0.89 0.16
C ARG A 62 10.20 -0.06 1.32
N VAL A 63 9.85 -1.34 1.18
CA VAL A 63 10.11 -2.37 2.18
C VAL A 63 11.61 -2.59 2.32
N ALA A 64 12.33 -2.73 1.20
CA ALA A 64 13.78 -2.87 1.20
C ALA A 64 14.48 -1.68 1.88
N TYR A 65 14.05 -0.44 1.57
CA TYR A 65 14.59 0.76 2.18
C TYR A 65 14.33 0.79 3.70
N ARG A 66 13.16 0.36 4.17
CA ARG A 66 12.87 0.26 5.60
C ARG A 66 13.77 -0.77 6.29
N LEU A 67 13.94 -1.95 5.71
CA LEU A 67 14.78 -3.02 6.27
C LEU A 67 16.26 -2.61 6.30
N GLY A 68 16.76 -2.00 5.22
CA GLY A 68 18.15 -1.51 5.16
C GLY A 68 18.44 -0.29 6.02
N ASN A 69 17.41 0.48 6.43
CA ASN A 69 17.55 1.71 7.20
C ASN A 69 16.82 1.67 8.56
N MET A 70 16.64 0.48 9.15
CA MET A 70 15.85 0.31 10.39
C MET A 70 16.26 1.27 11.52
N ALA A 71 17.55 1.56 11.67
CA ALA A 71 18.04 2.52 12.67
C ALA A 71 17.62 3.98 12.37
N ALA A 72 17.53 4.36 11.09
CA ALA A 72 17.10 5.70 10.67
C ALA A 72 15.57 5.90 10.70
N TYR A 73 14.80 4.80 10.80
CA TYR A 73 13.34 4.80 10.93
C TYR A 73 12.84 4.87 12.37
N LYS A 74 13.74 4.83 13.37
CA LYS A 74 13.38 5.09 14.77
C LYS A 74 13.06 6.58 14.94
N VAL A 75 11.81 6.92 14.66
CA VAL A 75 11.26 8.25 14.88
C VAL A 75 10.84 8.37 16.34
N LYS A 76 11.26 9.43 17.03
CA LYS A 76 10.85 9.68 18.42
C LYS A 76 9.33 9.82 18.50
N GLY A 77 8.73 9.29 19.56
CA GLY A 77 7.33 9.50 19.87
C GLY A 77 6.92 10.98 19.81
N ILE A 78 5.66 11.26 19.49
CA ILE A 78 5.13 12.62 19.57
C ILE A 78 4.93 12.95 21.06
N PRO A 79 5.51 14.04 21.59
CA PRO A 79 5.26 14.46 22.97
C PRO A 79 3.77 14.69 23.23
N GLY A 80 3.26 14.31 24.40
CA GLY A 80 1.85 14.52 24.76
C GLY A 80 0.86 13.55 24.12
N VAL A 81 1.35 12.46 23.52
CA VAL A 81 0.53 11.35 23.02
C VAL A 81 0.63 10.19 24.01
N SER A 82 -0.51 9.56 24.30
CA SER A 82 -0.59 8.45 25.25
C SER A 82 0.10 7.18 24.73
N ASP A 83 0.49 6.30 25.66
CA ASP A 83 1.07 4.99 25.32
C ASP A 83 0.13 4.11 24.48
N VAL A 84 -1.18 4.24 24.70
CA VAL A 84 -2.20 3.52 23.93
C VAL A 84 -2.19 3.96 22.47
N GLU A 85 -2.13 5.26 22.21
CA GLU A 85 -2.04 5.80 20.85
C GLU A 85 -0.73 5.41 20.16
N HIS A 86 0.39 5.36 20.89
CA HIS A 86 1.66 4.87 20.36
C HIS A 86 1.61 3.39 19.95
N LYS A 87 0.99 2.54 20.78
CA LYS A 87 0.77 1.13 20.48
C LYS A 87 -0.17 0.96 19.28
N ALA A 88 -1.26 1.71 19.24
CA ALA A 88 -2.20 1.71 18.11
C ALA A 88 -1.51 2.13 16.80
N ALA A 89 -0.74 3.22 16.81
CA ALA A 89 0.01 3.66 15.63
C ALA A 89 1.02 2.61 15.15
N SER A 90 1.71 1.94 16.08
CA SER A 90 2.64 0.85 15.74
C SER A 90 1.91 -0.32 15.10
N LEU A 91 0.78 -0.75 15.69
CA LEU A 91 -0.05 -1.83 15.15
C LEU A 91 -0.60 -1.48 13.76
N THR A 92 -1.13 -0.27 13.57
CA THR A 92 -1.61 0.21 12.27
C THR A 92 -0.49 0.22 11.24
N HIS A 93 0.74 0.63 11.60
CA HIS A 93 1.88 0.55 10.68
C HIS A 93 2.18 -0.90 10.28
N TYR A 94 2.29 -1.84 11.23
CA TYR A 94 2.53 -3.24 10.89
C TYR A 94 1.41 -3.82 9.99
N ALA A 95 0.15 -3.52 10.31
CA ALA A 95 -0.99 -3.91 9.50
C ALA A 95 -0.90 -3.34 8.08
N LEU A 96 -0.53 -2.06 7.93
CA LEU A 96 -0.37 -1.42 6.63
C LEU A 96 0.82 -1.97 5.83
N TYR A 97 1.93 -2.32 6.48
CA TYR A 97 3.06 -2.98 5.81
C TYR A 97 2.67 -4.37 5.28
N GLY A 98 1.96 -5.15 6.09
CA GLY A 98 1.40 -6.43 5.66
C GLY A 98 0.41 -6.24 4.51
N PHE A 99 -0.54 -5.33 4.67
CA PHE A 99 -1.55 -5.00 3.67
C PHE A 99 -0.93 -4.57 2.34
N MET A 100 -0.05 -3.56 2.34
CA MET A 100 0.54 -3.02 1.12
C MET A 100 1.46 -4.02 0.41
N THR A 101 1.90 -5.09 1.09
CA THR A 101 2.72 -6.15 0.48
C THR A 101 1.85 -7.28 -0.07
N VAL A 102 0.96 -7.84 0.76
CA VAL A 102 0.14 -9.00 0.39
C VAL A 102 -0.94 -8.60 -0.63
N MET A 103 -1.47 -7.38 -0.55
CA MET A 103 -2.49 -6.89 -1.47
C MET A 103 -2.02 -6.89 -2.94
N PRO A 104 -0.94 -6.19 -3.33
CA PRO A 104 -0.46 -6.23 -4.71
C PRO A 104 0.08 -7.61 -5.08
N ALA A 105 0.75 -8.33 -4.18
CA ALA A 105 1.24 -9.68 -4.48
C ALA A 105 0.12 -10.63 -4.89
N THR A 106 -1.00 -10.62 -4.16
CA THR A 106 -2.18 -11.42 -4.52
C THR A 106 -2.85 -10.93 -5.80
N GLY A 107 -2.93 -9.62 -6.03
CA GLY A 107 -3.47 -9.06 -7.28
C GLY A 107 -2.64 -9.46 -8.52
N ILE A 108 -1.32 -9.42 -8.39
CA ILE A 108 -0.37 -9.87 -9.42
C ILE A 108 -0.53 -11.37 -9.65
N ALA A 109 -0.54 -12.18 -8.58
CA ALA A 109 -0.71 -13.62 -8.70
C ALA A 109 -2.03 -14.00 -9.41
N MET A 110 -3.13 -13.29 -9.15
CA MET A 110 -4.40 -13.50 -9.84
C MET A 110 -4.28 -13.29 -11.36
N GLY A 111 -3.68 -12.18 -11.78
CA GLY A 111 -3.55 -11.86 -13.21
C GLY A 111 -2.55 -12.76 -13.92
N TYR A 112 -1.40 -12.98 -13.27
CA TYR A 112 -0.32 -13.79 -13.80
C TYR A 112 -0.69 -15.27 -13.90
N PHE A 113 -1.05 -15.92 -12.79
CA PHE A 113 -1.42 -17.35 -12.79
C PHE A 113 -2.80 -17.62 -13.41
N GLY A 114 -3.67 -16.62 -13.44
CA GLY A 114 -4.96 -16.73 -14.13
C GLY A 114 -4.86 -16.64 -15.66
N GLY A 115 -3.66 -16.44 -16.22
CA GLY A 115 -3.40 -16.37 -17.67
C GLY A 115 -3.96 -15.13 -18.36
N LYS A 116 -4.60 -14.20 -17.62
CA LYS A 116 -5.19 -12.97 -18.16
C LYS A 116 -4.19 -11.82 -18.29
N GLY A 117 -2.97 -12.01 -17.78
CA GLY A 117 -1.93 -10.98 -17.75
C GLY A 117 -2.16 -9.92 -16.68
N LEU A 118 -1.27 -8.92 -16.71
CA LEU A 118 -1.22 -7.81 -15.78
C LEU A 118 -1.46 -6.49 -16.54
N PRO A 119 -2.70 -5.99 -16.58
CA PRO A 119 -3.00 -4.71 -17.21
C PRO A 119 -2.21 -3.58 -16.56
N PHE A 120 -1.56 -2.76 -17.38
CA PHE A 120 -0.73 -1.66 -16.93
C PHE A 120 -0.78 -0.53 -17.94
N PHE A 121 -1.54 0.53 -17.63
CA PHE A 121 -1.61 1.81 -18.36
C PHE A 121 -1.37 1.71 -19.88
N GLY A 122 -2.42 1.39 -20.64
CA GLY A 122 -2.33 1.32 -22.10
C GLY A 122 -1.61 0.09 -22.65
N THR A 123 -1.03 -0.75 -21.78
CA THR A 123 -0.47 -2.06 -22.14
C THR A 123 -0.95 -3.17 -21.19
N THR A 124 -0.56 -4.41 -21.46
CA THR A 124 -0.81 -5.58 -20.60
C THR A 124 0.41 -6.49 -20.65
N PHE A 125 1.03 -6.74 -19.50
CA PHE A 125 2.10 -7.73 -19.41
C PHE A 125 1.51 -9.15 -19.46
N GLY A 126 2.23 -10.07 -20.10
CA GLY A 126 1.80 -11.46 -20.23
C GLY A 126 1.61 -12.16 -18.88
N GLY A 127 0.63 -13.05 -18.83
CA GLY A 127 0.49 -14.02 -17.74
C GLY A 127 1.23 -15.32 -18.06
N ILE A 128 1.23 -16.26 -17.12
CA ILE A 128 1.78 -17.58 -17.38
C ILE A 128 0.91 -18.33 -18.41
N VAL A 129 1.55 -18.94 -19.40
CA VAL A 129 0.88 -19.89 -20.29
C VAL A 129 0.78 -21.22 -19.53
N SER A 130 -0.46 -21.71 -19.36
CA SER A 130 -0.70 -22.96 -18.65
C SER A 130 -0.88 -24.10 -19.65
N THR A 131 -0.17 -25.19 -19.38
CA THR A 131 -0.31 -26.52 -20.01
C THR A 131 -1.32 -27.36 -19.24
N ASP A 132 -1.74 -28.50 -19.78
CA ASP A 132 -2.75 -29.35 -19.13
C ASP A 132 -2.32 -29.85 -17.74
N ASP A 133 -1.03 -30.13 -17.54
CA ASP A 133 -0.44 -30.53 -16.26
C ASP A 133 -0.35 -29.39 -15.23
N THR A 134 -0.22 -28.13 -15.68
CA THR A 134 -0.07 -26.97 -14.77
C THR A 134 -1.36 -26.20 -14.54
N LYS A 135 -2.38 -26.39 -15.39
CA LYS A 135 -3.66 -25.65 -15.39
C LYS A 135 -4.39 -25.71 -14.04
N ALA A 136 -4.48 -26.90 -13.44
CA ALA A 136 -5.14 -27.09 -12.16
C ALA A 136 -4.43 -26.32 -11.03
N ARG A 137 -3.10 -26.41 -10.97
CA ARG A 137 -2.28 -25.72 -9.97
C ARG A 137 -2.37 -24.19 -10.13
N ASN A 138 -2.18 -23.68 -11.34
CA ASN A 138 -2.21 -22.24 -11.61
C ASN A 138 -3.61 -21.66 -11.34
N GLY A 139 -4.67 -22.39 -11.73
CA GLY A 139 -6.05 -22.02 -11.41
C GLY A 139 -6.31 -21.97 -9.90
N SER A 140 -5.77 -22.92 -9.12
CA SER A 140 -5.87 -22.92 -7.67
C SER A 140 -5.18 -21.70 -7.03
N ILE A 141 -3.96 -21.37 -7.49
CA ILE A 141 -3.23 -20.18 -7.05
C ILE A 141 -4.07 -18.93 -7.33
N ALA A 142 -4.51 -18.73 -8.57
CA ALA A 142 -5.30 -17.56 -8.94
C ALA A 142 -6.59 -17.42 -8.12
N LYS A 143 -7.30 -18.55 -7.88
CA LYS A 143 -8.53 -18.58 -7.07
C LYS A 143 -8.27 -18.22 -5.61
N ASN A 144 -7.21 -18.78 -5.01
CA ASN A 144 -6.86 -18.49 -3.61
C ASN A 144 -6.36 -17.06 -3.46
N SER A 145 -5.55 -16.57 -4.40
CA SER A 145 -5.14 -15.16 -4.44
C SER A 145 -6.34 -14.23 -4.55
N PHE A 146 -7.35 -14.54 -5.37
CA PHE A 146 -8.59 -13.76 -5.43
C PHE A 146 -9.35 -13.70 -4.11
N LYS A 147 -9.48 -14.84 -3.42
CA LYS A 147 -10.13 -14.89 -2.10
C LYS A 147 -9.41 -13.98 -1.10
N ILE A 148 -8.09 -14.12 -0.99
CA ILE A 148 -7.26 -13.31 -0.08
C ILE A 148 -7.33 -11.83 -0.46
N HIS A 149 -7.19 -11.50 -1.74
CA HIS A 149 -7.24 -10.12 -2.24
C HIS A 149 -8.59 -9.45 -1.94
N LYS A 150 -9.70 -10.15 -2.19
CA LYS A 150 -11.05 -9.65 -1.87
C LYS A 150 -11.23 -9.45 -0.37
N GLN A 151 -10.78 -10.41 0.44
CA GLN A 151 -10.89 -10.34 1.90
C GLN A 151 -10.07 -9.17 2.45
N LEU A 152 -8.79 -9.08 2.09
CA LEU A 152 -7.94 -7.95 2.47
C LEU A 152 -8.51 -6.63 1.97
N GLY A 153 -9.08 -6.60 0.76
CA GLY A 153 -9.64 -5.38 0.17
C GLY A 153 -10.82 -4.86 0.97
N THR A 154 -11.62 -5.79 1.52
CA THR A 154 -12.73 -5.46 2.43
C THR A 154 -12.22 -4.79 3.71
N TYR A 155 -11.17 -5.33 4.34
CA TYR A 155 -10.57 -4.69 5.52
C TYR A 155 -9.84 -3.38 5.17
N GLY A 156 -9.21 -3.32 4.01
CA GLY A 156 -8.48 -2.15 3.52
C GLY A 156 -9.34 -0.90 3.40
N LYS A 157 -10.64 -1.06 3.08
CA LYS A 157 -11.63 0.02 3.09
C LYS A 157 -11.77 0.72 4.44
N PHE A 158 -11.38 0.07 5.54
CA PHE A 158 -11.44 0.64 6.89
C PHE A 158 -10.07 1.02 7.42
N VAL A 159 -9.05 0.17 7.23
CA VAL A 159 -7.70 0.39 7.76
C VAL A 159 -7.03 1.62 7.14
N VAL A 160 -7.19 1.83 5.83
CA VAL A 160 -6.58 3.00 5.15
C VAL A 160 -7.22 4.31 5.63
N PRO A 161 -8.56 4.46 5.63
CA PRO A 161 -9.18 5.65 6.21
C PRO A 161 -8.86 5.86 7.69
N LEU A 162 -8.81 4.80 8.50
CA LEU A 162 -8.45 4.90 9.93
C LEU A 162 -7.04 5.49 10.12
N HIS A 163 -6.07 5.04 9.32
CA HIS A 163 -4.72 5.59 9.34
C HIS A 163 -4.69 7.08 8.96
N VAL A 164 -5.40 7.46 7.89
CA VAL A 164 -5.50 8.85 7.44
C VAL A 164 -6.19 9.72 8.49
N ALA A 165 -7.29 9.23 9.08
CA ALA A 165 -8.01 9.90 10.15
C ALA A 165 -7.14 10.10 11.38
N GLY A 166 -6.35 9.10 11.79
CA GLY A 166 -5.39 9.24 12.88
C GLY A 166 -4.33 10.32 12.61
N ALA A 167 -3.84 10.42 11.37
CA ALA A 167 -2.93 11.50 10.97
C ALA A 167 -3.59 12.88 11.08
N PHE A 168 -4.82 13.03 10.59
CA PHE A 168 -5.57 14.29 10.72
C PHE A 168 -5.90 14.63 12.17
N GLN A 169 -6.27 13.65 12.99
CA GLN A 169 -6.53 13.87 14.42
C GLN A 169 -5.29 14.44 15.13
N HIS A 170 -4.11 13.92 14.84
CA HIS A 170 -2.86 14.48 15.39
C HIS A 170 -2.55 15.87 14.82
N PHE A 171 -2.82 16.11 13.54
CA PHE A 171 -2.66 17.43 12.94
C PHE A 171 -3.55 18.48 13.60
N PHE A 172 -4.83 18.19 13.82
CA PHE A 172 -5.76 19.10 14.49
C PHE A 172 -5.43 19.34 15.97
N ARG A 173 -4.71 18.40 16.61
CA ARG A 173 -4.14 18.58 17.96
C ARG A 173 -2.83 19.39 17.98
N GLY A 174 -2.41 19.96 16.85
CA GLY A 174 -1.19 20.77 16.74
C GLY A 174 0.09 19.96 16.60
N HIS A 175 0.02 18.65 16.40
CA HIS A 175 1.22 17.84 16.18
C HIS A 175 1.76 18.01 14.77
N THR A 176 3.08 18.01 14.63
CA THR A 176 3.78 18.17 13.35
C THR A 176 3.82 16.90 12.50
N ILE A 177 2.74 16.10 12.47
CA ILE A 177 2.71 14.77 11.85
C ILE A 177 3.04 14.78 10.35
N PHE A 178 2.50 15.74 9.58
CA PHE A 178 2.77 15.84 8.14
C PHE A 178 4.19 16.32 7.84
N ALA A 179 4.78 17.13 8.72
CA ALA A 179 6.18 17.52 8.60
C ALA A 179 7.10 16.29 8.71
N ARG A 180 6.68 15.23 9.43
CA ARG A 180 7.46 14.01 9.59
C ARG A 180 7.54 13.14 8.33
N VAL A 181 6.68 13.38 7.35
CA VAL A 181 6.63 12.70 6.05
C VAL A 181 6.78 13.69 4.88
N ASN A 182 7.34 14.87 5.13
CA ASN A 182 7.54 15.87 4.09
C ASN A 182 8.64 15.41 3.10
N PRO A 183 8.36 15.33 1.79
CA PRO A 183 9.35 14.92 0.79
C PRO A 183 10.34 16.04 0.40
N PHE A 184 10.15 17.27 0.86
CA PHE A 184 10.98 18.43 0.51
C PHE A 184 11.83 18.96 1.67
N ARG A 185 11.53 18.55 2.90
CA ARG A 185 12.29 18.95 4.09
C ARG A 185 12.60 17.70 4.91
N GLY A 186 13.89 17.49 5.17
CA GLY A 186 14.33 16.44 6.08
C GLY A 186 13.92 16.72 7.54
N PRO A 187 14.26 15.83 8.48
CA PRO A 187 13.98 16.05 9.88
C PRO A 187 14.56 17.39 10.35
N PRO A 188 13.84 18.15 11.20
CA PRO A 188 14.44 19.27 11.91
C PRO A 188 15.75 18.80 12.55
N LYS A 189 16.82 19.54 12.31
CA LYS A 189 18.02 19.40 13.12
C LYS A 189 17.65 20.06 14.44
N HIS A 190 17.50 19.24 15.49
CA HIS A 190 17.27 19.61 16.89
C HIS A 190 15.80 19.90 17.24
#